data_AF-A0A559TE26-F1
#
_entry.id   AF-A0A559TE26-F1
#
_cell.length_a   1.000
_cell.length_b   1.000
_cell.length_c   1.000
_cell.angle_alpha   90.00
_cell.angle_beta   90.00
_cell.angle_gamma   90.00
#
_symmetry.space_group_name_H-M   'P 1'
#
loop_
_entity.id
_entity.type
_entity.pdbx_description
1 polymer ?
#
loop_
_entity_poly.entity_id
_entity_poly.type
_entity_poly.pdbx_seq_one_letter_code
_entity_poly.pdbx_strand_id
1 'polypeptide(L)'
;MVIDSVLGPWRPDVPVLNNPGVTVARNVLPAIGALNGAIAYEPMKRTLLYSNASLPSRPLGAISGQDLAGNGKVYAGCSEGLFKVSPSELSWQDVSRSTPYTPGTEKWNFTKYGSWAIGTNFVNPPQYIDMNEDEEFQDLTPLLKARYGTASRGFVIFANTNDSFDGDVPYRVRWSGLDQPKSWDFSQTTQADFQDINGGSGVIQGIVGGEDVTIFMKDSIVKMTYVGTPLIWQFDEVVQGKGCAVPESIITVGRTTYFLGKDGFYAWDGGLTRIGEGKIDNYFLKSVNTDQYTYMSVAADPAKPLIYWLYSSTNAIDGTPDKMLVYNYSIGEFTEVEAEIDFIFNSVSQPWTIAQLDQYFTIAGMPAPWDSPTWAGGNAQLAGMNVSGAIYLFTGENQTGTIETSEQFLIQQMIQINPDIKGDRSIVTRVRPMIDGNGSVTARVGSRLLSQGDLTWSQMTARNETGWCIIRQQGRFHRVRLVLTGNYTQATSLQYDAVPAGFR
;
A
#
# COMPACT_ATOMS: atom_id res chain seq x y z
N MET A 1 32.10 3.72 -27.11
CA MET A 1 32.45 2.60 -26.21
C MET A 1 31.17 2.19 -25.50
N VAL A 2 30.87 0.90 -25.45
CA VAL A 2 29.64 0.41 -24.82
C VAL A 2 29.87 0.21 -23.32
N ILE A 3 29.01 0.80 -22.49
CA ILE A 3 29.03 0.70 -21.03
C ILE A 3 27.71 0.11 -20.59
N ASP A 4 27.75 -1.00 -19.86
CA ASP A 4 26.56 -1.62 -19.28
C ASP A 4 26.23 -0.96 -17.92
N SER A 5 24.98 -0.56 -17.75
CA SER A 5 24.45 -0.03 -16.49
C SER A 5 23.22 -0.80 -16.09
N VAL A 6 23.25 -1.37 -14.89
CA VAL A 6 22.11 -2.07 -14.32
C VAL A 6 21.16 -1.06 -13.67
N LEU A 7 19.86 -1.34 -13.68
CA LEU A 7 18.91 -0.55 -12.91
C LEU A 7 19.05 -0.91 -11.42
N GLY A 8 19.31 0.10 -10.61
CA GLY A 8 19.39 -0.04 -9.16
C GLY A 8 18.07 0.34 -8.48
N PRO A 9 17.99 0.24 -7.14
CA PRO A 9 16.78 0.49 -6.38
C PRO A 9 16.38 1.97 -6.39
N TRP A 10 15.13 2.30 -6.09
CA TRP A 10 14.71 3.71 -6.05
C TRP A 10 15.19 4.41 -4.78
N ARG A 11 15.94 5.51 -4.94
CA ARG A 11 16.61 6.25 -3.86
C ARG A 11 16.46 7.76 -4.04
N PRO A 12 15.26 8.33 -3.89
CA PRO A 12 15.04 9.77 -4.03
C PRO A 12 15.74 10.59 -2.93
N ASP A 13 16.00 10.02 -1.76
CA ASP A 13 16.60 10.74 -0.62
C ASP A 13 18.12 10.95 -0.76
N VAL A 14 18.78 10.12 -1.57
CA VAL A 14 20.23 10.18 -1.78
C VAL A 14 20.56 11.21 -2.86
N PRO A 15 21.64 12.00 -2.71
CA PRO A 15 22.09 12.92 -3.76
C PRO A 15 22.19 12.22 -5.12
N VAL A 16 21.78 12.93 -6.17
CA VAL A 16 21.64 12.31 -7.49
C VAL A 16 22.97 11.87 -8.11
N LEU A 17 24.05 12.59 -7.80
CA LEU A 17 25.40 12.25 -8.23
C LEU A 17 25.89 11.01 -7.47
N ASN A 18 26.32 9.97 -8.19
CA ASN A 18 26.75 8.70 -7.62
C ASN A 18 25.69 8.02 -6.74
N ASN A 19 24.41 8.28 -7.02
CA ASN A 19 23.33 7.54 -6.38
C ASN A 19 23.44 6.05 -6.77
N PRO A 20 23.41 5.12 -5.80
CA PRO A 20 23.53 3.67 -6.07
C PRO A 20 22.35 3.10 -6.86
N GLY A 21 21.29 3.89 -7.10
CA GLY A 21 20.06 3.44 -7.71
C GLY A 21 19.46 4.40 -8.73
N VAL A 22 18.13 4.36 -8.84
CA VAL A 22 17.35 5.24 -9.71
C VAL A 22 16.76 6.40 -8.90
N THR A 23 16.61 7.55 -9.54
CA THR A 23 16.05 8.77 -8.92
C THR A 23 14.55 8.84 -9.04
N VAL A 24 13.99 8.26 -10.10
CA VAL A 24 12.55 8.17 -10.36
C VAL A 24 12.22 6.74 -10.76
N ALA A 25 11.23 6.15 -10.10
CA ALA A 25 10.61 4.89 -10.49
C ALA A 25 9.10 5.04 -10.31
N ARG A 26 8.43 5.48 -11.37
CA ARG A 26 6.99 5.79 -11.37
C ARG A 26 6.20 4.79 -12.22
N ASN A 27 5.03 4.37 -11.73
CA ASN A 27 4.10 3.44 -12.39
C ASN A 27 4.75 2.09 -12.73
N VAL A 28 5.68 1.65 -11.87
CA VAL A 28 6.42 0.40 -11.98
C VAL A 28 6.47 -0.28 -10.61
N LEU A 29 6.57 -1.60 -10.61
CA LEU A 29 6.66 -2.44 -9.41
C LEU A 29 8.09 -2.96 -9.26
N PRO A 30 8.67 -2.94 -8.05
CA PRO A 30 10.03 -3.41 -7.84
C PRO A 30 10.02 -4.94 -7.74
N ALA A 31 10.86 -5.59 -8.54
CA ALA A 31 11.02 -7.03 -8.64
C ALA A 31 12.50 -7.44 -8.54
N ILE A 32 12.74 -8.72 -8.27
CA ILE A 32 14.09 -9.27 -8.15
C ILE A 32 14.78 -9.21 -9.53
N GLY A 33 15.95 -8.58 -9.58
CA GLY A 33 16.78 -8.57 -10.78
C GLY A 33 17.63 -9.84 -10.93
N ALA A 34 18.09 -10.10 -12.15
CA ALA A 34 18.87 -11.31 -12.49
C ALA A 34 20.31 -11.31 -11.93
N LEU A 35 20.83 -10.16 -11.50
CA LEU A 35 22.18 -9.99 -10.94
C LEU A 35 22.09 -9.61 -9.46
N ASN A 36 23.06 -10.05 -8.64
CA ASN A 36 23.10 -9.70 -7.23
C ASN A 36 23.12 -8.18 -7.03
N GLY A 37 22.12 -7.65 -6.32
CA GLY A 37 21.95 -6.21 -6.08
C GLY A 37 21.25 -5.43 -7.20
N ALA A 38 20.87 -6.09 -8.31
CA ALA A 38 20.07 -5.50 -9.37
C ALA A 38 18.59 -5.52 -9.02
N ILE A 39 17.88 -4.44 -9.34
CA ILE A 39 16.42 -4.38 -9.26
C ILE A 39 15.87 -4.39 -10.68
N ALA A 40 14.86 -5.22 -10.88
CA ALA A 40 14.08 -5.20 -12.09
C ALA A 40 12.75 -4.48 -11.84
N TYR A 41 12.21 -3.87 -12.87
CA TYR A 41 10.94 -3.15 -12.79
C TYR A 41 9.88 -3.85 -13.64
N GLU A 42 8.82 -4.30 -12.99
CA GLU A 42 7.62 -4.84 -13.62
C GLU A 42 6.59 -3.72 -13.87
N PRO A 43 5.69 -3.86 -14.86
CA PRO A 43 4.63 -2.88 -15.06
C PRO A 43 3.62 -2.90 -13.90
N MET A 44 3.17 -1.71 -13.50
CA MET A 44 1.93 -1.58 -12.76
C MET A 44 0.73 -1.72 -13.70
N LYS A 45 -0.31 -2.43 -13.29
CA LYS A 45 -1.56 -2.58 -14.07
C LYS A 45 -2.50 -1.42 -13.75
N ARG A 46 -3.20 -0.90 -14.76
CA ARG A 46 -4.29 0.06 -14.59
C ARG A 46 -5.46 -0.56 -13.87
N THR A 47 -6.23 0.28 -13.21
CA THR A 47 -7.48 -0.14 -12.58
C THR A 47 -8.57 -0.27 -13.66
N LEU A 48 -9.31 -1.38 -13.61
CA LEU A 48 -10.43 -1.65 -14.50
C LEU A 48 -11.71 -1.73 -13.66
N LEU A 49 -12.78 -1.10 -14.14
CA LEU A 49 -14.06 -1.06 -13.45
C LEU A 49 -14.63 -2.49 -13.34
N TYR A 50 -14.85 -2.94 -12.11
CA TYR A 50 -15.49 -4.23 -11.82
C TYR A 50 -16.98 -4.04 -11.55
N SER A 51 -17.32 -3.11 -10.66
CA SER A 51 -18.69 -2.75 -10.31
C SER A 51 -18.84 -1.23 -10.36
N ASN A 52 -19.88 -0.76 -11.05
CA ASN A 52 -20.27 0.65 -11.09
C ASN A 52 -21.24 1.04 -9.96
N ALA A 53 -21.27 0.28 -8.86
CA ALA A 53 -22.16 0.57 -7.74
C ALA A 53 -21.75 1.86 -7.03
N SER A 54 -22.73 2.64 -6.60
CA SER A 54 -22.52 3.88 -5.86
C SER A 54 -22.87 3.69 -4.38
N LEU A 55 -21.98 4.11 -3.49
CA LEU A 55 -22.28 4.32 -2.08
C LEU A 55 -22.88 5.71 -1.87
N PRO A 56 -23.74 5.91 -0.83
CA PRO A 56 -24.29 7.23 -0.52
C PRO A 56 -23.23 8.29 -0.19
N SER A 57 -22.08 7.85 0.32
CA SER A 57 -20.93 8.70 0.58
C SER A 57 -19.63 7.93 0.42
N ARG A 58 -18.50 8.64 0.59
CA ARG A 58 -17.18 8.06 0.43
C ARG A 58 -16.98 6.81 1.29
N PRO A 59 -16.26 5.79 0.79
CA PRO A 59 -15.90 4.63 1.61
C PRO A 59 -14.99 5.07 2.77
N LEU A 60 -15.34 4.66 3.98
CA LEU A 60 -14.63 4.98 5.23
C LEU A 60 -13.96 3.75 5.86
N GLY A 61 -14.20 2.57 5.30
CA GLY A 61 -13.58 1.31 5.68
C GLY A 61 -14.18 0.16 4.87
N ALA A 62 -13.45 -0.93 4.72
CA ALA A 62 -13.95 -2.13 4.05
C ALA A 62 -13.36 -3.39 4.68
N ILE A 63 -14.09 -4.49 4.56
CA ILE A 63 -13.68 -5.81 5.02
C ILE A 63 -14.21 -6.88 4.08
N SER A 64 -13.42 -7.93 3.92
CA SER A 64 -13.82 -9.12 3.17
C SER A 64 -13.57 -10.40 3.97
N GLY A 65 -14.42 -11.38 3.72
CA GLY A 65 -14.39 -12.68 4.37
C GLY A 65 -15.14 -13.74 3.56
N GLN A 66 -15.33 -14.90 4.18
CA GLN A 66 -16.01 -16.04 3.57
C GLN A 66 -16.94 -16.69 4.59
N ASP A 67 -18.02 -17.26 4.10
CA ASP A 67 -18.89 -18.14 4.87
C ASP A 67 -18.30 -19.57 4.98
N LEU A 68 -18.94 -20.45 5.76
CA LEU A 68 -18.53 -21.86 5.84
C LEU A 68 -18.60 -22.62 4.50
N ALA A 69 -19.36 -22.12 3.53
CA ALA A 69 -19.50 -22.71 2.20
C ALA A 69 -18.43 -22.19 1.20
N GLY A 70 -17.57 -21.26 1.62
CA GLY A 70 -16.53 -20.66 0.79
C GLY A 70 -16.98 -19.49 -0.09
N ASN A 71 -18.19 -18.96 0.09
CA ASN A 71 -18.66 -17.81 -0.67
C ASN A 71 -18.05 -16.52 -0.13
N GLY A 72 -17.40 -15.75 -1.01
CA GLY A 72 -16.82 -14.45 -0.68
C GLY A 72 -17.88 -13.39 -0.32
N LYS A 73 -17.70 -12.74 0.82
CA LYS A 73 -18.50 -11.59 1.28
C LYS A 73 -17.61 -10.36 1.37
N VAL A 74 -18.12 -9.23 0.87
CA VAL A 74 -17.42 -7.94 0.88
C VAL A 74 -18.37 -6.90 1.45
N TYR A 75 -17.93 -6.25 2.52
CA TYR A 75 -18.65 -5.19 3.22
C TYR A 75 -17.86 -3.90 3.15
N ALA A 76 -18.56 -2.78 3.00
CA ALA A 76 -17.99 -1.45 3.07
C ALA A 76 -18.85 -0.55 3.98
N GLY A 77 -18.18 0.29 4.77
CA GLY A 77 -18.84 1.28 5.58
C GLY A 77 -18.72 2.66 4.96
N CYS A 78 -19.82 3.41 4.95
CA CYS A 78 -19.84 4.83 4.60
C CYS A 78 -20.37 5.66 5.79
N SER A 79 -20.60 6.95 5.57
CA SER A 79 -21.12 7.84 6.61
C SER A 79 -22.58 7.58 6.98
N GLU A 80 -23.36 6.96 6.11
CA GLU A 80 -24.80 6.76 6.32
C GLU A 80 -25.14 5.32 6.72
N GLY A 81 -24.31 4.34 6.35
CA GLY A 81 -24.67 2.93 6.39
C GLY A 81 -23.48 1.97 6.28
N LEU A 82 -23.78 0.69 6.50
CA LEU A 82 -22.95 -0.45 6.17
C LEU A 82 -23.59 -1.19 5.00
N PHE A 83 -22.81 -1.42 3.95
CA PHE A 83 -23.28 -1.99 2.70
C PHE A 83 -22.52 -3.26 2.36
N LYS A 84 -23.18 -4.17 1.65
CA LYS A 84 -22.63 -5.41 1.14
C LYS A 84 -22.71 -5.42 -0.38
N VAL A 85 -21.68 -5.95 -1.05
CA VAL A 85 -21.75 -6.16 -2.50
C VAL A 85 -22.61 -7.38 -2.82
N SER A 86 -23.67 -7.18 -3.60
CA SER A 86 -24.46 -8.27 -4.17
C SER A 86 -23.73 -8.95 -5.32
N PRO A 87 -23.49 -10.27 -5.29
CA PRO A 87 -22.86 -10.98 -6.40
C PRO A 87 -23.66 -10.96 -7.70
N SER A 88 -25.00 -10.83 -7.64
CA SER A 88 -25.87 -10.95 -8.81
C SER A 88 -26.07 -9.66 -9.58
N GLU A 89 -26.09 -8.53 -8.88
CA GLU A 89 -26.34 -7.21 -9.48
C GLU A 89 -25.08 -6.35 -9.52
N LEU A 90 -24.02 -6.80 -8.85
CA LEU A 90 -22.83 -6.00 -8.55
C LEU A 90 -23.19 -4.65 -7.94
N SER A 91 -24.28 -4.57 -7.18
CA SER A 91 -24.79 -3.38 -6.52
C SER A 91 -24.49 -3.42 -5.01
N TRP A 92 -24.44 -2.25 -4.37
CA TRP A 92 -24.39 -2.14 -2.92
C TRP A 92 -25.79 -2.39 -2.36
N GLN A 93 -25.93 -3.40 -1.51
CA GLN A 93 -27.13 -3.66 -0.72
C GLN A 93 -26.92 -3.13 0.69
N ASP A 94 -27.89 -2.38 1.19
CA ASP A 94 -27.88 -1.89 2.56
C ASP A 94 -28.12 -3.05 3.52
N VAL A 95 -27.17 -3.27 4.43
CA VAL A 95 -27.23 -4.27 5.51
C VAL A 95 -27.11 -3.59 6.88
N SER A 96 -27.36 -2.28 6.93
CA SER A 96 -27.35 -1.48 8.15
C SER A 96 -28.47 -1.91 9.10
N ARG A 97 -28.23 -1.71 10.40
CA ARG A 97 -29.32 -1.76 11.39
C ARG A 97 -30.38 -0.69 11.09
N SER A 98 -31.58 -0.86 11.64
CA SER A 98 -32.70 0.08 11.49
C SER A 98 -32.42 1.54 11.92
N THR A 99 -31.45 1.75 12.81
CA THR A 99 -31.03 3.09 13.26
C THR A 99 -29.83 3.58 12.43
N PRO A 100 -29.90 4.76 11.80
CA PRO A 100 -28.84 5.26 10.93
C PRO A 100 -27.53 5.49 11.69
N TYR A 101 -26.41 5.38 10.98
CA TYR A 101 -25.09 5.68 11.51
C TYR A 101 -24.70 7.12 11.22
N THR A 102 -24.04 7.79 12.17
CA THR A 102 -23.47 9.13 11.97
C THR A 102 -22.01 9.18 12.48
N PRO A 103 -21.03 8.58 11.77
CA PRO A 103 -19.62 8.60 12.16
C PRO A 103 -18.99 10.00 12.09
N GLY A 104 -19.58 10.95 11.36
CA GLY A 104 -18.98 12.27 11.16
C GLY A 104 -17.66 12.17 10.38
N THR A 105 -16.56 12.56 11.01
CA THR A 105 -15.20 12.48 10.45
C THR A 105 -14.49 11.16 10.75
N GLU A 106 -15.11 10.28 11.54
CA GLU A 106 -14.52 9.02 11.95
C GLU A 106 -14.58 7.97 10.84
N LYS A 107 -13.64 7.02 10.90
CA LYS A 107 -13.54 5.90 9.97
C LYS A 107 -14.10 4.61 10.55
N TRP A 108 -14.37 3.66 9.67
CA TRP A 108 -14.73 2.31 10.06
C TRP A 108 -13.48 1.43 10.17
N ASN A 109 -13.20 0.95 11.38
CA ASN A 109 -12.21 -0.09 11.60
C ASN A 109 -12.92 -1.43 11.69
N PHE A 110 -12.49 -2.38 10.86
CA PHE A 110 -13.09 -3.71 10.81
C PHE A 110 -12.11 -4.79 11.26
N THR A 111 -12.65 -5.81 11.93
CA THR A 111 -11.91 -7.00 12.34
C THR A 111 -12.74 -8.26 12.11
N LYS A 112 -12.06 -9.42 12.03
CA LYS A 112 -12.70 -10.73 11.87
C LYS A 112 -12.59 -11.52 13.15
N TYR A 113 -13.68 -12.16 13.54
CA TYR A 113 -13.73 -13.13 14.62
C TYR A 113 -14.47 -14.38 14.14
N GLY A 114 -13.72 -15.41 13.71
CA GLY A 114 -14.34 -16.59 13.07
C GLY A 114 -15.13 -16.19 11.82
N SER A 115 -16.43 -16.50 11.79
CA SER A 115 -17.35 -16.08 10.73
C SER A 115 -17.91 -14.68 10.91
N TRP A 116 -17.61 -13.99 12.01
CA TRP A 116 -18.16 -12.66 12.29
C TRP A 116 -17.25 -11.57 11.71
N ALA A 117 -17.87 -10.61 11.03
CA ALA A 117 -17.24 -9.35 10.69
C ALA A 117 -17.70 -8.29 11.69
N ILE A 118 -16.75 -7.69 12.41
CA ILE A 118 -17.01 -6.70 13.46
C ILE A 118 -16.48 -5.35 12.99
N GLY A 119 -17.31 -4.31 13.04
CA GLY A 119 -16.97 -2.94 12.65
C GLY A 119 -17.16 -1.95 13.78
N THR A 120 -16.26 -0.98 13.90
CA THR A 120 -16.38 0.11 14.88
C THR A 120 -16.03 1.46 14.27
N ASN A 121 -16.68 2.53 14.75
CA ASN A 121 -16.52 3.88 14.21
C ASN A 121 -16.45 4.96 15.31
N PHE A 122 -16.16 4.57 16.56
CA PHE A 122 -16.05 5.39 17.77
C PHE A 122 -17.31 6.16 18.22
N VAL A 123 -18.19 6.56 17.30
CA VAL A 123 -19.42 7.30 17.61
C VAL A 123 -20.56 6.36 18.00
N ASN A 124 -20.67 5.23 17.29
CA ASN A 124 -21.70 4.22 17.52
C ASN A 124 -21.12 3.02 18.28
N PRO A 125 -21.99 2.24 18.94
CA PRO A 125 -21.58 0.95 19.50
C PRO A 125 -20.99 0.03 18.42
N PRO A 126 -20.00 -0.82 18.74
CA PRO A 126 -19.45 -1.77 17.77
C PRO A 126 -20.54 -2.64 17.16
N GLN A 127 -20.47 -2.84 15.85
CA GLN A 127 -21.42 -3.60 15.04
C GLN A 127 -20.82 -4.97 14.69
N TYR A 128 -21.65 -5.99 14.57
CA TYR A 128 -21.23 -7.29 14.05
C TYR A 128 -22.26 -7.84 13.06
N ILE A 129 -21.80 -8.64 12.10
CA ILE A 129 -22.62 -9.47 11.22
C ILE A 129 -22.00 -10.87 11.17
N ASP A 130 -22.83 -11.91 11.23
CA ASP A 130 -22.37 -13.27 10.96
C ASP A 130 -22.40 -13.52 9.45
N MET A 131 -21.26 -13.82 8.85
CA MET A 131 -21.16 -14.05 7.40
C MET A 131 -21.92 -15.30 6.93
N ASN A 132 -22.33 -16.18 7.85
CA ASN A 132 -23.15 -17.36 7.52
C ASN A 132 -24.64 -17.05 7.39
N GLU A 133 -25.16 -16.16 8.24
CA GLU A 133 -26.57 -15.73 8.21
C GLU A 133 -26.72 -14.56 7.24
N ASP A 134 -25.85 -13.55 7.36
CA ASP A 134 -25.63 -12.48 6.40
C ASP A 134 -26.91 -11.65 6.10
N GLU A 135 -27.71 -11.42 7.13
CA GLU A 135 -28.96 -10.64 7.08
C GLU A 135 -28.72 -9.13 7.31
N GLU A 136 -28.35 -8.73 8.53
CA GLU A 136 -28.12 -7.33 8.90
C GLU A 136 -27.03 -7.19 9.98
N PHE A 137 -26.40 -6.02 10.06
CA PHE A 137 -25.51 -5.67 11.16
C PHE A 137 -26.30 -5.39 12.44
N GLN A 138 -25.79 -5.87 13.57
CA GLN A 138 -26.38 -5.69 14.89
C GLN A 138 -25.35 -5.14 15.89
N ASP A 139 -25.84 -4.53 16.97
CA ASP A 139 -24.99 -4.06 18.06
C ASP A 139 -24.33 -5.24 18.77
N LEU A 140 -22.99 -5.26 18.81
CA LEU A 140 -22.22 -6.27 19.54
C LEU A 140 -22.34 -6.05 21.06
N THR A 141 -22.26 -4.79 21.48
CA THR A 141 -22.41 -4.39 22.88
C THR A 141 -22.78 -2.91 22.97
N PRO A 142 -23.74 -2.52 23.84
CA PRO A 142 -24.03 -1.10 24.10
C PRO A 142 -23.08 -0.48 25.14
N LEU A 143 -22.20 -1.27 25.78
CA LEU A 143 -21.43 -0.85 26.96
C LEU A 143 -20.21 0.01 26.65
N LEU A 144 -19.74 0.00 25.40
CA LEU A 144 -18.55 0.74 24.98
C LEU A 144 -18.64 1.13 23.51
N LYS A 145 -17.86 2.12 23.14
CA LYS A 145 -17.52 2.53 21.78
C LYS A 145 -16.01 2.52 21.63
N ALA A 146 -15.47 2.32 20.42
CA ALA A 146 -14.02 2.20 20.22
C ALA A 146 -13.58 2.69 18.85
N ARG A 147 -12.29 3.01 18.69
CA ARG A 147 -11.71 3.34 17.37
C ARG A 147 -11.11 2.13 16.67
N TYR A 148 -10.47 1.24 17.43
CA TYR A 148 -9.73 0.11 16.88
C TYR A 148 -10.18 -1.20 17.49
N GLY A 149 -10.35 -2.22 16.65
CA GLY A 149 -10.75 -3.55 17.05
C GLY A 149 -9.81 -4.62 16.53
N THR A 150 -9.56 -5.65 17.33
CA THR A 150 -8.87 -6.86 16.88
C THR A 150 -9.40 -8.10 17.59
N ALA A 151 -9.02 -9.27 17.09
CA ALA A 151 -9.33 -10.55 17.73
C ALA A 151 -8.03 -11.30 18.02
N SER A 152 -7.94 -11.91 19.20
CA SER A 152 -6.82 -12.77 19.58
C SER A 152 -7.26 -13.78 20.64
N ARG A 153 -6.80 -15.04 20.53
CA ARG A 153 -7.02 -16.12 21.50
C ARG A 153 -8.47 -16.25 22.02
N GLY A 154 -9.46 -16.10 21.14
CA GLY A 154 -10.88 -16.23 21.50
C GLY A 154 -11.52 -14.95 22.08
N PHE A 155 -10.75 -13.88 22.26
CA PHE A 155 -11.22 -12.57 22.69
C PHE A 155 -11.43 -11.61 21.53
N VAL A 156 -12.47 -10.78 21.62
CA VAL A 156 -12.60 -9.54 20.86
C VAL A 156 -12.06 -8.41 21.72
N ILE A 157 -11.14 -7.63 21.18
CA ILE A 157 -10.39 -6.60 21.90
C ILE A 157 -10.63 -5.27 21.21
N PHE A 158 -11.02 -4.27 21.98
CA PHE A 158 -11.17 -2.89 21.53
C PHE A 158 -10.19 -1.98 22.24
N ALA A 159 -9.71 -0.98 21.52
CA ALA A 159 -8.80 0.04 22.05
C ALA A 159 -9.28 1.45 21.71
N ASN A 160 -8.83 2.41 22.53
CA ASN A 160 -9.26 3.80 22.49
C ASN A 160 -10.78 3.87 22.65
N THR A 161 -11.22 3.56 23.86
CA THR A 161 -12.62 3.30 24.17
C THR A 161 -13.29 4.52 24.76
N ASN A 162 -14.56 4.71 24.39
CA ASN A 162 -15.46 5.68 25.00
C ASN A 162 -16.64 4.93 25.62
N ASP A 163 -16.93 5.19 26.89
CA ASP A 163 -18.10 4.64 27.57
C ASP A 163 -18.90 5.74 28.27
N SER A 164 -20.12 5.42 28.71
CA SER A 164 -21.02 6.39 29.33
C SER A 164 -20.62 6.80 30.75
N PHE A 165 -19.68 6.09 31.37
CA PHE A 165 -19.32 6.29 32.78
C PHE A 165 -18.03 7.11 32.92
N ASP A 166 -16.95 6.69 32.26
CA ASP A 166 -15.62 7.32 32.27
C ASP A 166 -15.42 8.31 31.12
N GLY A 167 -16.25 8.27 30.09
CA GLY A 167 -16.10 9.10 28.90
C GLY A 167 -15.01 8.57 27.96
N ASP A 168 -14.27 9.47 27.32
CA ASP A 168 -13.22 9.12 26.35
C ASP A 168 -11.90 8.79 27.05
N VAL A 169 -11.47 7.52 26.95
CA VAL A 169 -10.22 7.03 27.53
C VAL A 169 -9.32 6.46 26.41
N PRO A 170 -8.46 7.31 25.80
CA PRO A 170 -7.74 6.95 24.57
C PRO A 170 -6.58 5.96 24.74
N TYR A 171 -6.19 5.66 25.97
CA TYR A 171 -5.13 4.71 26.34
C TYR A 171 -5.68 3.43 27.01
N ARG A 172 -7.01 3.24 26.94
CA ARG A 172 -7.69 2.04 27.44
C ARG A 172 -7.75 0.95 26.38
N VAL A 173 -7.55 -0.28 26.82
CA VAL A 173 -7.85 -1.50 26.08
C VAL A 173 -8.87 -2.30 26.87
N ARG A 174 -9.91 -2.80 26.20
CA ARG A 174 -10.98 -3.59 26.80
C ARG A 174 -11.24 -4.84 25.97
N TRP A 175 -11.52 -5.96 26.61
CA TRP A 175 -11.72 -7.23 25.92
C TRP A 175 -13.01 -7.94 26.37
N SER A 176 -13.54 -8.76 25.47
CA SER A 176 -14.73 -9.58 25.72
C SER A 176 -14.45 -10.74 26.68
N GLY A 177 -15.44 -11.57 26.97
CA GLY A 177 -15.23 -12.87 27.60
C GLY A 177 -14.50 -13.83 26.65
N LEU A 178 -13.78 -14.79 27.22
CA LEU A 178 -13.09 -15.86 26.49
C LEU A 178 -14.12 -16.70 25.72
N ASP A 179 -13.98 -16.79 24.39
CA ASP A 179 -14.90 -17.48 23.47
C ASP A 179 -16.36 -16.99 23.57
N GLN A 180 -16.56 -15.81 24.16
CA GLN A 180 -17.87 -15.20 24.38
C GLN A 180 -17.80 -13.74 23.91
N PRO A 181 -17.80 -13.48 22.58
CA PRO A 181 -17.61 -12.15 22.01
C PRO A 181 -18.69 -11.11 22.39
N LYS A 182 -19.84 -11.57 22.92
CA LYS A 182 -20.94 -10.72 23.42
C LYS A 182 -20.86 -10.43 24.93
N SER A 183 -19.99 -11.12 25.67
CA SER A 183 -19.84 -10.91 27.11
C SER A 183 -18.83 -9.80 27.37
N TRP A 184 -19.27 -8.68 27.95
CA TRP A 184 -18.44 -7.50 28.22
C TRP A 184 -18.52 -7.02 29.68
N ASP A 185 -19.30 -7.72 30.50
CA ASP A 185 -19.44 -7.46 31.94
C ASP A 185 -18.23 -8.01 32.68
N PHE A 186 -17.68 -7.19 33.58
CA PHE A 186 -16.46 -7.53 34.31
C PHE A 186 -16.66 -8.79 35.15
N SER A 187 -15.87 -9.82 34.87
CA SER A 187 -15.99 -11.10 35.55
C SER A 187 -14.71 -11.91 35.42
N GLN A 188 -14.18 -12.38 36.54
CA GLN A 188 -13.05 -13.32 36.54
C GLN A 188 -13.42 -14.69 35.92
N THR A 189 -14.71 -15.04 35.88
CA THR A 189 -15.18 -16.29 35.29
C THR A 189 -15.15 -16.23 33.76
N THR A 190 -15.65 -15.14 33.17
CA THR A 190 -15.59 -14.94 31.71
C THR A 190 -14.24 -14.38 31.27
N GLN A 191 -13.45 -13.87 32.22
CA GLN A 191 -12.19 -13.16 31.99
C GLN A 191 -12.36 -11.87 31.17
N ALA A 192 -13.57 -11.30 31.13
CA ALA A 192 -13.81 -10.00 30.52
C ALA A 192 -13.36 -8.90 31.49
N ASP A 193 -12.49 -8.00 31.04
CA ASP A 193 -11.97 -6.89 31.82
C ASP A 193 -11.43 -5.77 30.90
N PHE A 194 -10.88 -4.72 31.51
CA PHE A 194 -10.17 -3.64 30.83
C PHE A 194 -8.84 -3.33 31.53
N GLN A 195 -7.94 -2.68 30.81
CA GLN A 195 -6.73 -2.14 31.40
C GLN A 195 -6.34 -0.82 30.74
N ASP A 196 -5.91 0.12 31.58
CA ASP A 196 -5.40 1.41 31.17
C ASP A 196 -3.87 1.36 31.09
N ILE A 197 -3.33 1.72 29.92
CA ILE A 197 -1.89 1.67 29.66
C ILE A 197 -1.26 2.97 30.17
N ASN A 198 -0.95 3.01 31.46
CA ASN A 198 -0.40 4.21 32.11
C ASN A 198 1.10 4.46 31.81
N GLY A 199 1.83 3.43 31.37
CA GLY A 199 3.25 3.54 31.02
C GLY A 199 3.52 4.02 29.59
N GLY A 200 2.54 3.90 28.70
CA GLY A 200 2.71 4.17 27.28
C GLY A 200 2.60 5.66 26.96
N SER A 201 3.59 6.18 26.23
CA SER A 201 3.61 7.58 25.81
C SER A 201 2.61 7.82 24.66
N GLY A 202 1.35 8.12 24.99
CA GLY A 202 0.37 8.71 24.08
C GLY A 202 -0.93 7.94 23.85
N VAL A 203 -1.71 8.41 22.87
CA VAL A 203 -2.99 7.82 22.46
C VAL A 203 -2.74 6.54 21.66
N ILE A 204 -3.58 5.52 21.83
CA ILE A 204 -3.54 4.31 20.98
C ILE A 204 -3.95 4.69 19.55
N GLN A 205 -3.13 4.32 18.58
CA GLN A 205 -3.29 4.59 17.15
C GLN A 205 -3.67 3.33 16.37
N GLY A 206 -3.53 2.15 16.94
CA GLY A 206 -3.97 0.91 16.32
C GLY A 206 -3.59 -0.31 17.15
N ILE A 207 -4.29 -1.41 16.91
CA ILE A 207 -4.05 -2.70 17.56
C ILE A 207 -4.01 -3.80 16.51
N VAL A 208 -3.07 -4.72 16.66
CA VAL A 208 -2.89 -5.86 15.76
C VAL A 208 -2.94 -7.14 16.59
N GLY A 209 -3.88 -8.00 16.23
CA GLY A 209 -4.03 -9.33 16.81
C GLY A 209 -2.99 -10.31 16.26
N GLY A 210 -2.77 -11.38 17.02
CA GLY A 210 -1.79 -12.43 16.74
C GLY A 210 -1.77 -13.42 17.90
N GLU A 211 -0.65 -14.13 18.06
CA GLU A 211 -0.40 -14.91 19.29
C GLU A 211 -0.39 -14.02 20.53
N ASP A 212 0.27 -12.87 20.38
CA ASP A 212 0.26 -11.73 21.30
C ASP A 212 -0.30 -10.52 20.55
N VAL A 213 -0.94 -9.62 21.28
CA VAL A 213 -1.53 -8.41 20.70
C VAL A 213 -0.50 -7.30 20.72
N THR A 214 -0.20 -6.72 19.57
CA THR A 214 0.68 -5.54 19.47
C THR A 214 -0.17 -4.28 19.45
N ILE A 215 0.09 -3.37 20.39
CA ILE A 215 -0.62 -2.11 20.55
C ILE A 215 0.32 -0.98 20.12
N PHE A 216 -0.05 -0.31 19.04
CA PHE A 216 0.69 0.84 18.52
C PHE A 216 0.12 2.11 19.14
N MET A 217 0.90 2.74 20.00
CA MET A 217 0.61 4.05 20.57
C MET A 217 1.35 5.12 19.76
N LYS A 218 1.06 6.39 20.04
CA LYS A 218 1.67 7.52 19.31
C LYS A 218 3.21 7.53 19.40
N ASP A 219 3.75 7.35 20.60
CA ASP A 219 5.20 7.39 20.87
C ASP A 219 5.73 6.13 21.58
N SER A 220 4.97 5.02 21.58
CA SER A 220 5.41 3.73 22.15
C SER A 220 4.75 2.53 21.47
N ILE A 221 5.33 1.35 21.63
CA ILE A 221 4.74 0.07 21.23
C ILE A 221 4.64 -0.83 22.46
N VAL A 222 3.43 -1.28 22.75
CA VAL A 222 3.12 -2.12 23.91
C VAL A 222 2.67 -3.50 23.44
N LYS A 223 3.15 -4.53 24.12
CA LYS A 223 2.79 -5.92 23.85
C LYS A 223 1.84 -6.40 24.94
N MET A 224 0.70 -6.93 24.51
CA MET A 224 -0.33 -7.52 25.36
C MET A 224 -0.28 -9.05 25.23
N THR A 225 0.17 -9.70 26.30
CA THR A 225 0.44 -11.14 26.38
C THR A 225 -0.56 -11.82 27.31
N TYR A 226 -1.17 -12.92 26.88
CA TYR A 226 -2.15 -13.64 27.70
C TYR A 226 -1.45 -14.44 28.79
N VAL A 227 -1.78 -14.18 30.06
CA VAL A 227 -1.19 -14.85 31.23
C VAL A 227 -2.21 -15.66 32.04
N GLY A 228 -3.51 -15.43 31.82
CA GLY A 228 -4.59 -16.08 32.58
C GLY A 228 -4.85 -15.40 33.92
N THR A 229 -5.80 -15.95 34.69
CA THR A 229 -6.24 -15.34 35.96
C THR A 229 -5.12 -15.35 37.01
N PRO A 230 -5.03 -14.32 37.87
CA PRO A 230 -5.99 -13.21 38.05
C PRO A 230 -5.76 -11.98 37.15
N LEU A 231 -4.61 -11.86 36.47
CA LEU A 231 -4.26 -10.67 35.68
C LEU A 231 -4.89 -10.67 34.28
N ILE A 232 -5.20 -11.86 33.74
CA ILE A 232 -5.73 -12.17 32.40
C ILE A 232 -4.71 -11.81 31.30
N TRP A 233 -4.32 -10.54 31.19
CA TRP A 233 -3.36 -10.01 30.23
C TRP A 233 -2.24 -9.24 30.94
N GLN A 234 -1.00 -9.42 30.46
CA GLN A 234 0.15 -8.62 30.86
C GLN A 234 0.47 -7.62 29.75
N PHE A 235 0.74 -6.36 30.12
CA PHE A 235 1.07 -5.28 29.20
C PHE A 235 2.52 -4.85 29.43
N ASP A 236 3.39 -5.11 28.46
CA ASP A 236 4.79 -4.76 28.51
C ASP A 236 5.11 -3.73 27.43
N GLU A 237 5.66 -2.58 27.82
CA GLU A 237 6.16 -1.60 26.85
C GLU A 237 7.48 -2.10 26.27
N VAL A 238 7.49 -2.46 24.98
CA VAL A 238 8.65 -3.05 24.33
C VAL A 238 9.51 -1.98 23.66
N VAL A 239 8.87 -0.91 23.16
CA VAL A 239 9.55 0.20 22.49
C VAL A 239 9.09 1.52 23.10
N GLN A 240 10.06 2.32 23.56
CA GLN A 240 9.87 3.66 24.09
C GLN A 240 10.32 4.73 23.10
N GLY A 241 9.53 5.81 22.98
CA GLY A 241 9.86 6.99 22.17
C GLY A 241 9.66 6.83 20.66
N LYS A 242 9.16 5.67 20.21
CA LYS A 242 8.80 5.40 18.81
C LYS A 242 7.46 4.66 18.76
N GLY A 243 6.53 5.20 17.98
CA GLY A 243 5.20 4.65 17.80
C GLY A 243 4.65 4.97 16.40
N CYS A 244 3.34 4.82 16.24
CA CYS A 244 2.66 5.05 14.98
C CYS A 244 2.16 6.49 14.89
N ALA A 245 2.44 7.18 13.79
CA ALA A 245 1.93 8.53 13.55
C ALA A 245 0.60 8.52 12.78
N VAL A 246 0.40 7.56 11.88
CA VAL A 246 -0.78 7.46 11.02
C VAL A 246 -1.44 6.08 11.19
N PRO A 247 -2.56 5.98 11.92
CA PRO A 247 -3.31 4.73 12.13
C PRO A 247 -3.55 3.92 10.86
N GLU A 248 -3.94 4.61 9.79
CA GLU A 248 -4.36 4.04 8.51
C GLU A 248 -3.20 3.44 7.69
N SER A 249 -1.96 3.59 8.16
CA SER A 249 -0.78 3.01 7.53
C SER A 249 -0.45 1.59 8.02
N ILE A 250 -1.09 1.15 9.10
CA ILE A 250 -0.77 -0.12 9.78
C ILE A 250 -1.29 -1.29 8.93
N ILE A 251 -0.38 -2.19 8.56
CA ILE A 251 -0.73 -3.45 7.90
C ILE A 251 0.17 -4.59 8.37
N THR A 252 -0.40 -5.78 8.54
CA THR A 252 0.36 -6.98 8.93
C THR A 252 0.39 -7.98 7.81
N VAL A 253 1.59 -8.42 7.44
CA VAL A 253 1.83 -9.46 6.43
C VAL A 253 2.67 -10.55 7.07
N GLY A 254 2.09 -11.75 7.20
CA GLY A 254 2.70 -12.83 7.96
C GLY A 254 2.86 -12.44 9.45
N ARG A 255 4.10 -12.38 9.93
CA ARG A 255 4.44 -12.00 11.32
C ARG A 255 4.90 -10.55 11.44
N THR A 256 5.08 -9.83 10.33
CA THR A 256 5.65 -8.49 10.32
C THR A 256 4.56 -7.45 10.10
N THR A 257 4.48 -6.47 10.98
CA THR A 257 3.60 -5.30 10.87
C THR A 257 4.39 -4.12 10.33
N TYR A 258 3.89 -3.51 9.26
CA TYR A 258 4.45 -2.30 8.67
C TYR A 258 3.59 -1.10 9.04
N PHE A 259 4.22 0.02 9.38
CA PHE A 259 3.51 1.23 9.76
C PHE A 259 4.36 2.49 9.54
N LEU A 260 3.70 3.64 9.51
CA LEU A 260 4.33 4.95 9.38
C LEU A 260 4.46 5.61 10.76
N GLY A 261 5.71 5.83 11.18
CA GLY A 261 6.04 6.64 12.36
C GLY A 261 6.19 8.12 12.01
N LYS A 262 6.54 8.94 13.01
CA LYS A 262 6.73 10.40 12.84
C LYS A 262 7.89 10.76 11.91
N ASP A 263 8.90 9.90 11.86
CA ASP A 263 10.17 10.12 11.16
C ASP A 263 10.37 9.21 9.93
N GLY A 264 9.44 8.30 9.65
CA GLY A 264 9.55 7.41 8.49
C GLY A 264 8.80 6.10 8.63
N PHE A 265 9.01 5.22 7.65
CA PHE A 265 8.40 3.89 7.61
C PHE A 265 9.18 2.87 8.45
N TYR A 266 8.43 2.01 9.15
CA TYR A 266 8.97 0.96 10.01
C TYR A 266 8.37 -0.41 9.70
N ALA A 267 9.15 -1.44 10.02
CA ALA A 267 8.71 -2.82 10.13
C ALA A 267 8.89 -3.30 11.56
N TRP A 268 7.88 -3.96 12.10
CA TRP A 268 7.82 -4.55 13.43
C TRP A 268 7.61 -6.06 13.33
N ASP A 269 8.57 -6.84 13.80
CA ASP A 269 8.47 -8.29 13.91
C ASP A 269 8.93 -8.79 15.29
N GLY A 270 8.80 -7.94 16.32
CA GLY A 270 9.43 -8.11 17.63
C GLY A 270 10.74 -7.33 17.76
N GLY A 271 11.37 -6.96 16.63
CA GLY A 271 12.34 -5.89 16.53
C GLY A 271 11.80 -4.72 15.70
N LEU A 272 12.21 -3.49 16.03
CA LEU A 272 11.86 -2.32 15.23
C LEU A 272 12.94 -2.05 14.18
N THR A 273 12.59 -2.17 12.90
CA THR A 273 13.50 -1.89 11.78
C THR A 273 13.00 -0.70 10.96
N ARG A 274 13.87 0.25 10.66
CA ARG A 274 13.59 1.36 9.74
C ARG A 274 13.70 0.85 8.30
N ILE A 275 12.61 0.98 7.53
CA ILE A 275 12.61 0.51 6.14
C ILE A 275 12.83 1.63 5.13
N GLY A 276 12.48 2.87 5.49
CA GLY A 276 12.57 4.02 4.58
C GLY A 276 13.85 4.86 4.72
N GLU A 277 14.67 4.63 5.75
CA GLU A 277 15.85 5.46 6.05
C GLU A 277 16.89 5.39 4.92
N GLY A 278 17.32 6.55 4.44
CA GLY A 278 18.24 6.65 3.30
C GLY A 278 17.64 6.18 1.97
N LYS A 279 16.33 5.90 1.94
CA LYS A 279 15.60 5.49 0.74
C LYS A 279 14.56 6.53 0.35
N ILE A 280 13.49 6.67 1.14
CA ILE A 280 12.28 7.41 0.75
C ILE A 280 11.69 8.32 1.83
N ASP A 281 12.13 8.22 3.09
CA ASP A 281 11.43 8.90 4.20
C ASP A 281 11.36 10.42 4.01
N ASN A 282 12.46 11.07 3.60
CA ASN A 282 12.49 12.51 3.38
C ASN A 282 11.66 12.93 2.17
N TYR A 283 11.69 12.13 1.11
CA TYR A 283 10.86 12.32 -0.07
C TYR A 283 9.37 12.23 0.29
N PHE A 284 8.98 11.18 1.01
CA PHE A 284 7.60 10.93 1.40
C PHE A 284 7.07 12.06 2.28
N LEU A 285 7.78 12.42 3.36
CA LEU A 285 7.38 13.48 4.30
C LEU A 285 7.24 14.86 3.64
N LYS A 286 7.97 15.13 2.55
CA LYS A 286 7.80 16.37 1.76
C LYS A 286 6.66 16.29 0.77
N SER A 287 6.33 15.09 0.31
CA SER A 287 5.32 14.86 -0.73
C SER A 287 3.92 14.72 -0.19
N VAL A 288 3.75 14.22 1.04
CA VAL A 288 2.45 13.91 1.64
C VAL A 288 1.80 15.15 2.25
N ASN A 289 0.48 15.26 2.09
CA ASN A 289 -0.31 16.25 2.80
C ASN A 289 -0.71 15.70 4.19
N THR A 290 -0.11 16.24 5.25
CA THR A 290 -0.34 15.78 6.63
C THR A 290 -1.75 16.01 7.13
N ASP A 291 -2.46 17.00 6.58
CA ASP A 291 -3.85 17.31 6.96
C ASP A 291 -4.83 16.25 6.45
N GLN A 292 -4.40 15.46 5.45
CA GLN A 292 -5.20 14.43 4.79
C GLN A 292 -4.75 13.01 5.14
N TYR A 293 -4.02 12.82 6.25
CA TYR A 293 -3.63 11.48 6.71
C TYR A 293 -4.82 10.56 6.97
N THR A 294 -5.98 11.13 7.33
CA THR A 294 -7.22 10.36 7.48
C THR A 294 -7.63 9.70 6.18
N TYR A 295 -7.24 10.15 4.99
CA TYR A 295 -7.59 9.49 3.72
C TYR A 295 -6.56 8.47 3.24
N MET A 296 -5.50 8.23 4.01
CA MET A 296 -4.58 7.14 3.72
C MET A 296 -5.32 5.80 3.80
N SER A 297 -4.93 4.86 2.92
CA SER A 297 -5.36 3.46 2.99
C SER A 297 -4.21 2.55 2.60
N VAL A 298 -4.22 1.33 3.13
CA VAL A 298 -3.15 0.36 2.95
C VAL A 298 -3.72 -1.01 2.60
N ALA A 299 -3.07 -1.69 1.66
CA ALA A 299 -3.43 -3.05 1.27
C ALA A 299 -2.19 -3.85 0.87
N ALA A 300 -2.22 -5.15 1.10
CA ALA A 300 -1.15 -6.07 0.74
C ALA A 300 -1.62 -6.99 -0.38
N ASP A 301 -0.83 -7.09 -1.43
CA ASP A 301 -1.14 -7.98 -2.56
C ASP A 301 -1.13 -9.44 -2.09
N PRO A 302 -2.20 -10.21 -2.32
CA PRO A 302 -2.22 -11.63 -2.01
C PRO A 302 -1.40 -12.47 -3.01
N ALA A 303 -1.16 -11.97 -4.23
CA ALA A 303 -0.47 -12.71 -5.29
C ALA A 303 1.04 -12.38 -5.37
N LYS A 304 1.43 -11.18 -4.98
CA LYS A 304 2.82 -10.70 -5.02
C LYS A 304 3.30 -10.25 -3.64
N PRO A 305 4.61 -10.24 -3.35
CA PRO A 305 5.11 -9.74 -2.08
C PRO A 305 5.16 -8.20 -2.04
N LEU A 306 4.01 -7.54 -2.24
CA LEU A 306 3.88 -6.09 -2.37
C LEU A 306 2.90 -5.52 -1.34
N ILE A 307 3.23 -4.35 -0.80
CA ILE A 307 2.35 -3.53 0.04
C ILE A 307 2.16 -2.18 -0.65
N TYR A 308 0.92 -1.71 -0.65
CA TYR A 308 0.50 -0.47 -1.27
C TYR A 308 0.00 0.49 -0.19
N TRP A 309 0.61 1.67 -0.11
CA TRP A 309 0.11 2.80 0.69
C TRP A 309 -0.40 3.89 -0.23
N LEU A 310 -1.71 4.09 -0.24
CA LEU A 310 -2.38 5.15 -0.98
C LEU A 310 -2.49 6.39 -0.09
N TYR A 311 -2.08 7.55 -0.60
CA TYR A 311 -2.05 8.81 0.16
C TYR A 311 -2.32 10.03 -0.73
N SER A 312 -2.72 11.14 -0.10
CA SER A 312 -2.87 12.44 -0.77
C SER A 312 -1.57 13.22 -0.72
N SER A 313 -1.08 13.62 -1.89
CA SER A 313 0.09 14.46 -2.03
C SER A 313 -0.22 15.94 -1.77
N THR A 314 0.82 16.74 -1.52
CA THR A 314 0.68 18.21 -1.39
C THR A 314 0.20 18.90 -2.67
N ASN A 315 0.25 18.21 -3.81
CA ASN A 315 -0.22 18.72 -5.10
C ASN A 315 -1.61 18.18 -5.49
N ALA A 316 -2.27 17.40 -4.62
CA ALA A 316 -3.61 16.89 -4.88
C ALA A 316 -4.61 18.06 -4.96
N ILE A 317 -5.39 18.10 -6.05
CA ILE A 317 -6.26 19.25 -6.39
C ILE A 317 -7.42 19.40 -5.39
N ASP A 318 -7.89 18.29 -4.79
CA ASP A 318 -9.04 18.26 -3.87
C ASP A 318 -8.73 17.58 -2.53
N GLY A 319 -7.45 17.35 -2.22
CA GLY A 319 -7.03 16.56 -1.05
C GLY A 319 -7.42 15.08 -1.11
N THR A 320 -7.90 14.60 -2.27
CA THR A 320 -8.11 13.18 -2.53
C THR A 320 -6.77 12.47 -2.70
N PRO A 321 -6.70 11.15 -2.42
CA PRO A 321 -5.49 10.38 -2.68
C PRO A 321 -5.17 10.31 -4.17
N ASP A 322 -3.94 10.72 -4.53
CA ASP A 322 -3.45 10.80 -5.92
C ASP A 322 -2.18 9.97 -6.15
N LYS A 323 -1.53 9.53 -5.07
CA LYS A 323 -0.27 8.79 -5.11
C LYS A 323 -0.32 7.54 -4.28
N MET A 324 0.40 6.53 -4.76
CA MET A 324 0.57 5.26 -4.06
C MET A 324 2.06 4.92 -3.96
N LEU A 325 2.52 4.64 -2.75
CA LEU A 325 3.83 4.03 -2.52
C LEU A 325 3.68 2.52 -2.55
N VAL A 326 4.53 1.86 -3.33
CA VAL A 326 4.59 0.40 -3.39
C VAL A 326 5.88 -0.07 -2.76
N TYR A 327 5.80 -1.04 -1.87
CA TYR A 327 6.95 -1.65 -1.23
C TYR A 327 6.94 -3.14 -1.44
N ASN A 328 8.05 -3.67 -1.94
CA ASN A 328 8.27 -5.10 -1.98
C ASN A 328 8.99 -5.54 -0.72
N TYR A 329 8.29 -6.28 0.15
CA TYR A 329 8.83 -6.70 1.44
C TYR A 329 9.81 -7.86 1.36
N SER A 330 9.90 -8.56 0.22
CA SER A 330 10.89 -9.61 0.02
C SER A 330 12.28 -9.04 -0.28
N ILE A 331 12.35 -7.96 -1.06
CA ILE A 331 13.61 -7.28 -1.43
C ILE A 331 13.89 -6.03 -0.60
N GLY A 332 12.88 -5.48 0.08
CA GLY A 332 12.97 -4.26 0.87
C GLY A 332 13.08 -2.98 0.03
N GLU A 333 12.40 -2.91 -1.12
CA GLU A 333 12.52 -1.79 -2.06
C GLU A 333 11.20 -1.13 -2.40
N PHE A 334 11.25 0.18 -2.69
CA PHE A 334 10.09 1.03 -2.94
C PHE A 334 9.97 1.46 -4.41
N THR A 335 8.76 1.78 -4.83
CA THR A 335 8.45 2.57 -6.04
C THR A 335 7.25 3.50 -5.79
N GLU A 336 7.05 4.46 -6.70
CA GLU A 336 5.89 5.36 -6.72
C GLU A 336 4.93 4.95 -7.85
N VAL A 337 3.63 5.11 -7.62
CA VAL A 337 2.56 4.92 -8.61
C VAL A 337 1.60 6.11 -8.52
N GLU A 338 1.13 6.59 -9.66
CA GLU A 338 0.01 7.53 -9.74
C GLU A 338 -1.30 6.76 -9.57
N ALA A 339 -2.08 7.12 -8.56
CA ALA A 339 -3.29 6.41 -8.20
C ALA A 339 -4.47 6.85 -9.07
N GLU A 340 -5.27 5.88 -9.53
CA GLU A 340 -6.53 6.09 -10.25
C GLU A 340 -7.74 5.81 -9.33
N ILE A 341 -7.51 5.54 -8.04
CA ILE A 341 -8.48 5.16 -7.02
C ILE A 341 -8.27 5.97 -5.74
N ASP A 342 -9.31 6.06 -4.92
CA ASP A 342 -9.30 6.87 -3.69
C ASP A 342 -9.19 6.03 -2.41
N PHE A 343 -9.44 4.72 -2.49
CA PHE A 343 -9.38 3.81 -1.36
C PHE A 343 -8.93 2.41 -1.82
N ILE A 344 -7.96 1.82 -1.14
CA ILE A 344 -7.46 0.47 -1.45
C ILE A 344 -7.75 -0.50 -0.30
N PHE A 345 -8.12 -1.74 -0.63
CA PHE A 345 -8.39 -2.78 0.36
C PHE A 345 -8.22 -4.19 -0.21
N ASN A 346 -8.08 -5.16 0.70
CA ASN A 346 -8.07 -6.57 0.34
C ASN A 346 -9.51 -7.09 0.23
N SER A 347 -9.83 -7.61 -0.94
CA SER A 347 -11.14 -8.17 -1.26
C SER A 347 -11.06 -9.67 -1.48
N VAL A 348 -12.21 -10.34 -1.43
CA VAL A 348 -12.37 -11.74 -1.83
C VAL A 348 -13.23 -11.76 -3.07
N SER A 349 -12.85 -12.55 -4.07
CA SER A 349 -13.66 -12.70 -5.28
C SER A 349 -15.02 -13.31 -4.95
N GLN A 350 -16.05 -12.79 -5.59
CA GLN A 350 -17.40 -13.32 -5.43
C GLN A 350 -17.63 -14.40 -6.49
N PRO A 351 -18.34 -15.50 -6.17
CA PRO A 351 -18.63 -16.53 -7.16
C PRO A 351 -19.57 -15.98 -8.23
N TRP A 352 -19.24 -16.24 -9.49
CA TRP A 352 -20.07 -15.90 -10.64
C TRP A 352 -20.75 -17.14 -11.20
N THR A 353 -22.03 -17.02 -11.53
CA THR A 353 -22.72 -17.99 -12.39
C THR A 353 -22.54 -17.60 -13.85
N ILE A 354 -22.56 -18.59 -14.75
CA ILE A 354 -22.44 -18.34 -16.21
C ILE A 354 -23.53 -17.39 -16.70
N ALA A 355 -24.73 -17.45 -16.11
CA ALA A 355 -25.85 -16.57 -16.45
C ALA A 355 -25.57 -15.09 -16.10
N GLN A 356 -24.79 -14.81 -15.07
CA GLN A 356 -24.46 -13.44 -14.66
C GLN A 356 -23.40 -12.79 -15.58
N LEU A 357 -22.60 -13.59 -16.29
CA LEU A 357 -21.61 -13.06 -17.23
C LEU A 357 -22.23 -12.39 -18.46
N ASP A 358 -23.52 -12.63 -18.72
CA ASP A 358 -24.28 -11.98 -19.81
C ASP A 358 -24.31 -10.45 -19.66
N GLN A 359 -24.12 -9.94 -18.44
CA GLN A 359 -24.08 -8.49 -18.14
C GLN A 359 -22.98 -7.74 -18.90
N TYR A 360 -21.86 -8.40 -19.26
CA TYR A 360 -20.74 -7.72 -19.91
C TYR A 360 -20.88 -7.65 -21.44
N PHE A 361 -21.86 -8.35 -22.05
CA PHE A 361 -22.23 -8.42 -23.48
C PHE A 361 -21.12 -8.79 -24.49
N THR A 362 -19.87 -8.39 -24.26
CA THR A 362 -18.71 -8.54 -25.13
C THR A 362 -17.48 -8.95 -24.32
N ILE A 363 -16.57 -9.71 -24.95
CA ILE A 363 -15.31 -10.14 -24.32
C ILE A 363 -14.43 -8.94 -23.93
N ALA A 364 -14.49 -7.84 -24.69
CA ALA A 364 -13.70 -6.63 -24.43
C ALA A 364 -14.20 -5.82 -23.22
N GLY A 365 -15.45 -6.04 -22.78
CA GLY A 365 -16.03 -5.39 -21.60
C GLY A 365 -15.74 -6.12 -20.29
N MET A 366 -15.08 -7.28 -20.33
CA MET A 366 -14.85 -8.08 -19.13
C MET A 366 -13.72 -7.50 -18.26
N PRO A 367 -13.91 -7.41 -16.92
CA PRO A 367 -12.92 -6.86 -16.00
C PRO A 367 -11.70 -7.78 -15.81
N ALA A 368 -11.77 -9.05 -16.19
CA ALA A 368 -10.68 -10.00 -16.09
C ALA A 368 -10.75 -11.07 -17.20
N PRO A 369 -9.61 -11.71 -17.58
CA PRO A 369 -9.61 -12.84 -18.51
C PRO A 369 -10.44 -14.02 -17.98
N TRP A 370 -10.98 -14.88 -18.86
CA TRP A 370 -11.81 -16.04 -18.50
C TRP A 370 -11.14 -17.04 -17.55
N ASP A 371 -9.83 -17.19 -17.66
CA ASP A 371 -9.03 -18.08 -16.81
C ASP A 371 -8.60 -17.40 -15.49
N SER A 372 -9.15 -16.21 -15.20
CA SER A 372 -8.84 -15.50 -13.97
C SER A 372 -9.45 -16.21 -12.75
N PRO A 373 -8.67 -16.38 -11.66
CA PRO A 373 -9.21 -16.87 -10.38
C PRO A 373 -10.29 -15.96 -9.79
N THR A 374 -10.48 -14.75 -10.31
CA THR A 374 -11.58 -13.84 -9.93
C THR A 374 -12.96 -14.45 -10.19
N TRP A 375 -13.12 -15.35 -11.17
CA TRP A 375 -14.43 -15.94 -11.51
C TRP A 375 -14.82 -17.13 -10.61
N ALA A 376 -13.83 -17.81 -10.03
CA ALA A 376 -14.07 -19.00 -9.21
C ALA A 376 -14.74 -18.68 -7.86
N GLY A 377 -14.71 -17.42 -7.43
CA GLY A 377 -15.12 -17.01 -6.08
C GLY A 377 -14.14 -17.50 -5.00
N GLY A 378 -14.08 -16.79 -3.87
CA GLY A 378 -13.29 -17.21 -2.71
C GLY A 378 -11.78 -16.95 -2.80
N ASN A 379 -11.27 -16.33 -3.87
CA ASN A 379 -9.85 -16.00 -3.98
C ASN A 379 -9.58 -14.59 -3.45
N ALA A 380 -8.53 -14.44 -2.63
CA ALA A 380 -8.09 -13.12 -2.19
C ALA A 380 -7.55 -12.33 -3.39
N GLN A 381 -7.97 -11.07 -3.53
CA GLN A 381 -7.55 -10.16 -4.58
C GLN A 381 -7.44 -8.74 -4.06
N LEU A 382 -6.59 -7.95 -4.72
CA LEU A 382 -6.44 -6.53 -4.44
C LEU A 382 -7.55 -5.75 -5.17
N ALA A 383 -8.27 -4.90 -4.44
CA ALA A 383 -9.34 -4.07 -5.00
C ALA A 383 -9.19 -2.61 -4.57
N GLY A 384 -9.71 -1.72 -5.41
CA GLY A 384 -9.82 -0.29 -5.12
C GLY A 384 -11.27 0.18 -5.16
N MET A 385 -11.58 1.27 -4.47
CA MET A 385 -12.81 2.02 -4.60
C MET A 385 -12.52 3.48 -4.94
N ASN A 386 -13.39 4.10 -5.72
CA ASN A 386 -13.38 5.56 -5.88
C ASN A 386 -14.22 6.27 -4.80
N VAL A 387 -14.23 7.60 -4.79
CA VAL A 387 -15.06 8.41 -3.88
C VAL A 387 -16.54 8.04 -3.96
N SER A 388 -17.04 7.66 -5.13
CA SER A 388 -18.44 7.26 -5.33
C SER A 388 -18.75 5.84 -4.85
N GLY A 389 -17.77 5.02 -4.46
CA GLY A 389 -17.96 3.64 -4.05
C GLY A 389 -17.94 2.59 -5.17
N ALA A 390 -17.59 2.98 -6.41
CA ALA A 390 -17.40 2.03 -7.51
C ALA A 390 -16.12 1.23 -7.29
N ILE A 391 -16.18 -0.08 -7.55
CA ILE A 391 -15.08 -1.02 -7.28
C ILE A 391 -14.26 -1.24 -8.55
N TYR A 392 -12.95 -1.18 -8.40
CA TYR A 392 -11.97 -1.42 -9.45
C TYR A 392 -11.01 -2.54 -9.09
N LEU A 393 -10.54 -3.27 -10.10
CA LEU A 393 -9.52 -4.31 -9.98
C LEU A 393 -8.26 -3.94 -10.76
N PHE A 394 -7.09 -4.40 -10.31
CA PHE A 394 -5.79 -4.13 -10.93
C PHE A 394 -5.45 -5.10 -12.08
N THR A 395 -6.39 -5.29 -13.00
CA THR A 395 -6.33 -6.26 -14.09
C THR A 395 -6.29 -5.62 -15.48
N GLY A 396 -6.25 -4.28 -15.56
CA GLY A 396 -6.26 -3.53 -16.81
C GLY A 396 -4.94 -3.59 -17.59
N GLU A 397 -4.80 -2.70 -18.58
CA GLU A 397 -3.57 -2.56 -19.34
C GLU A 397 -2.40 -2.06 -18.48
N ASN A 398 -1.16 -2.24 -18.94
CA ASN A 398 0.00 -1.71 -18.25
C ASN A 398 -0.03 -0.17 -18.22
N GLN A 399 0.18 0.42 -17.04
CA GLN A 399 0.41 1.86 -16.91
C GLN A 399 1.72 2.28 -17.59
N THR A 400 1.78 3.54 -18.01
CA THR A 400 2.98 4.15 -18.58
C THR A 400 4.02 4.34 -17.48
N GLY A 401 5.03 3.47 -17.47
CA GLY A 401 6.13 3.48 -16.51
C GLY A 401 7.17 4.54 -16.85
N THR A 402 7.69 5.25 -15.86
CA THR A 402 8.81 6.19 -16.04
C THR A 402 9.94 5.83 -15.07
N ILE A 403 11.14 5.58 -15.62
CA ILE A 403 12.34 5.28 -14.83
C ILE A 403 13.41 6.32 -15.17
N GLU A 404 14.03 6.93 -14.16
CA GLU A 404 15.18 7.82 -14.33
C GLU A 404 16.39 7.30 -13.57
N THR A 405 17.50 7.11 -14.28
CA THR A 405 18.75 6.63 -13.69
C THR A 405 19.41 7.67 -12.80
N SER A 406 20.35 7.22 -11.96
CA SER A 406 21.29 8.12 -11.31
C SER A 406 22.11 8.93 -12.31
N GLU A 407 22.69 10.01 -11.81
CA GLU A 407 23.65 10.78 -12.56
C GLU A 407 25.02 10.13 -12.53
N GLN A 408 25.51 9.80 -13.72
CA GLN A 408 26.76 9.09 -13.90
C GLN A 408 27.80 9.98 -14.57
N PHE A 409 29.03 9.86 -14.08
CA PHE A 409 30.22 10.45 -14.67
C PHE A 409 30.82 9.49 -15.69
N LEU A 410 30.21 9.43 -16.87
CA LEU A 410 30.55 8.42 -17.89
C LEU A 410 32.02 8.47 -18.32
N ILE A 411 32.66 9.63 -18.26
CA ILE A 411 34.10 9.75 -18.62
C ILE A 411 35.01 9.01 -17.63
N GLN A 412 34.70 8.93 -16.32
CA GLN A 412 35.49 8.10 -15.38
C GLN A 412 35.33 6.62 -15.68
N GLN A 413 34.11 6.18 -15.98
CA GLN A 413 33.86 4.79 -16.36
C GLN A 413 34.59 4.44 -17.67
N MET A 414 34.63 5.35 -18.64
CA MET A 414 35.41 5.16 -19.86
C MET A 414 36.92 5.09 -19.60
N ILE A 415 37.48 5.95 -18.73
CA ILE A 415 38.90 5.91 -18.33
C ILE A 415 39.24 4.59 -17.63
N GLN A 416 38.33 4.04 -16.83
CA GLN A 416 38.53 2.72 -16.20
C GLN A 416 38.59 1.58 -17.24
N ILE A 417 37.79 1.66 -18.31
CA ILE A 417 37.79 0.65 -19.38
C ILE A 417 38.99 0.83 -20.31
N ASN A 418 39.39 2.06 -20.60
CA ASN A 418 40.59 2.35 -21.38
C ASN A 418 41.37 3.54 -20.77
N PRO A 419 42.53 3.29 -20.13
CA PRO A 419 43.31 4.32 -19.44
C PRO A 419 43.96 5.34 -20.39
N ASP A 420 44.01 5.07 -21.71
CA ASP A 420 44.54 6.00 -22.69
C ASP A 420 43.56 7.15 -23.04
N ILE A 421 42.32 7.07 -22.57
CA ILE A 421 41.32 8.11 -22.76
C ILE A 421 41.71 9.33 -21.93
N LYS A 422 42.04 10.41 -22.62
CA LYS A 422 42.21 11.75 -22.04
C LYS A 422 40.97 12.55 -22.39
N GLY A 423 40.39 13.31 -21.47
CA GLY A 423 39.14 14.03 -21.73
C GLY A 423 38.36 14.28 -20.46
N ASP A 424 37.64 15.38 -20.45
CA ASP A 424 36.90 15.87 -19.28
C ASP A 424 35.37 15.86 -19.52
N ARG A 425 34.95 15.57 -20.75
CA ARG A 425 33.53 15.50 -21.14
C ARG A 425 33.26 14.22 -21.93
N SER A 426 32.00 13.84 -22.02
CA SER A 426 31.52 12.72 -22.83
C SER A 426 30.36 13.14 -23.72
N ILE A 427 30.26 12.50 -24.87
CA ILE A 427 29.10 12.58 -25.76
C ILE A 427 28.44 11.22 -25.73
N VAL A 428 27.22 11.16 -25.20
CA VAL A 428 26.36 9.98 -25.38
C VAL A 428 25.81 10.03 -26.79
N THR A 429 25.99 8.96 -27.56
CA THR A 429 25.60 8.88 -28.98
C THR A 429 24.36 8.03 -29.20
N ARG A 430 24.17 7.01 -28.37
CA ARG A 430 23.01 6.12 -28.36
C ARG A 430 22.89 5.42 -27.02
N VAL A 431 21.67 5.02 -26.67
CA VAL A 431 21.34 4.25 -25.47
C VAL A 431 20.49 3.05 -25.89
N ARG A 432 20.78 1.87 -25.36
CA ARG A 432 19.98 0.66 -25.58
C ARG A 432 19.37 0.23 -24.24
N PRO A 433 18.06 0.41 -24.02
CA PRO A 433 17.38 -0.17 -22.86
C PRO A 433 17.11 -1.66 -23.08
N MET A 434 17.33 -2.47 -22.04
CA MET A 434 17.08 -3.92 -22.03
C MET A 434 15.79 -4.21 -21.27
N ILE A 435 14.76 -4.56 -22.04
CA ILE A 435 13.39 -4.74 -21.57
C ILE A 435 12.81 -5.96 -22.27
N ASP A 436 12.14 -6.79 -21.48
CA ASP A 436 11.50 -8.01 -21.91
C ASP A 436 10.00 -7.77 -22.20
N GLY A 437 9.46 -8.54 -23.15
CA GLY A 437 8.07 -8.46 -23.60
C GLY A 437 7.84 -7.59 -24.84
N ASN A 438 6.57 -7.47 -25.25
CA ASN A 438 6.14 -6.79 -26.48
C ASN A 438 5.86 -5.30 -26.26
N GLY A 439 6.48 -4.67 -25.27
CA GLY A 439 6.30 -3.25 -24.93
C GLY A 439 7.15 -2.30 -25.77
N SER A 440 6.69 -1.07 -25.90
CA SER A 440 7.45 0.02 -26.52
C SER A 440 8.22 0.80 -25.47
N VAL A 441 9.38 1.29 -25.88
CA VAL A 441 10.32 1.97 -25.00
C VAL A 441 10.88 3.16 -25.72
N THR A 442 10.74 4.31 -25.08
CA THR A 442 11.39 5.52 -25.52
C THR A 442 12.40 5.95 -24.46
N ALA A 443 13.51 6.54 -24.90
CA ALA A 443 14.55 7.04 -24.01
C ALA A 443 14.86 8.51 -24.31
N ARG A 444 15.30 9.25 -23.31
CA ARG A 444 15.96 10.56 -23.46
C ARG A 444 17.15 10.67 -22.52
N VAL A 445 18.14 11.47 -22.91
CA VAL A 445 19.35 11.71 -22.13
C VAL A 445 19.33 13.14 -21.61
N GLY A 446 19.41 13.30 -20.30
CA GLY A 446 19.69 14.57 -19.63
C GLY A 446 21.18 14.74 -19.46
N SER A 447 21.74 15.89 -19.86
CA SER A 447 23.17 16.18 -19.71
C SER A 447 23.40 17.55 -19.07
N ARG A 448 24.44 17.64 -18.24
CA ARG A 448 24.93 18.91 -17.68
C ARG A 448 26.45 18.97 -17.60
N LEU A 449 26.99 20.19 -17.60
CA LEU A 449 28.45 20.44 -17.60
C LEU A 449 29.00 20.71 -16.19
N LEU A 450 28.27 21.48 -15.39
CA LEU A 450 28.63 21.83 -14.02
C LEU A 450 27.76 21.04 -13.04
N SER A 451 28.28 20.74 -11.85
CA SER A 451 27.54 20.06 -10.78
C SER A 451 26.38 20.88 -10.22
N GLN A 452 26.39 22.20 -10.42
CA GLN A 452 25.34 23.14 -10.01
C GLN A 452 24.53 23.66 -11.21
N GLY A 453 24.85 23.25 -12.43
CA GLY A 453 24.16 23.70 -13.63
C GLY A 453 22.84 22.96 -13.87
N ASP A 454 21.95 23.59 -14.63
CA ASP A 454 20.68 23.01 -15.03
C ASP A 454 20.86 21.81 -15.97
N LEU A 455 19.95 20.85 -15.86
CA LEU A 455 19.93 19.64 -16.67
C LEU A 455 19.22 19.92 -18.00
N THR A 456 19.94 19.76 -19.11
CA THR A 456 19.36 19.88 -20.46
C THR A 456 18.92 18.51 -20.97
N TRP A 457 17.64 18.36 -21.30
CA TRP A 457 17.07 17.10 -21.80
C TRP A 457 17.04 17.03 -23.33
N SER A 458 17.39 15.87 -23.89
CA SER A 458 17.16 15.59 -25.30
C SER A 458 15.68 15.38 -25.64
N GLN A 459 15.38 15.38 -26.94
CA GLN A 459 14.12 14.85 -27.46
C GLN A 459 13.98 13.37 -27.11
N MET A 460 12.74 12.92 -26.92
CA MET A 460 12.42 11.52 -26.66
C MET A 460 12.58 10.72 -27.96
N THR A 461 13.35 9.63 -27.92
CA THR A 461 13.63 8.81 -29.12
C THR A 461 13.24 7.36 -28.85
N ALA A 462 12.50 6.78 -29.79
CA ALA A 462 12.15 5.37 -29.77
C ALA A 462 13.31 4.48 -30.22
N ARG A 463 13.23 3.20 -29.86
CA ARG A 463 14.18 2.17 -30.24
C ARG A 463 14.13 1.92 -31.76
N ASN A 464 15.30 1.80 -32.39
CA ASN A 464 15.40 1.30 -33.77
C ASN A 464 15.42 -0.24 -33.83
N GLU A 465 15.44 -0.83 -35.03
CA GLU A 465 15.49 -2.29 -35.24
C GLU A 465 16.67 -2.99 -34.54
N THR A 466 17.79 -2.28 -34.37
CA THR A 466 19.00 -2.81 -33.69
C THR A 466 18.98 -2.67 -32.16
N GLY A 467 17.89 -2.15 -31.60
CA GLY A 467 17.71 -1.96 -30.18
C GLY A 467 18.18 -0.62 -29.62
N TRP A 468 18.73 0.27 -30.44
CA TRP A 468 19.32 1.53 -30.00
C TRP A 468 18.36 2.71 -30.15
N CYS A 469 18.29 3.55 -29.13
CA CYS A 469 17.74 4.89 -29.19
C CYS A 469 18.88 5.86 -29.56
N ILE A 470 18.83 6.48 -30.74
CA ILE A 470 19.89 7.35 -31.24
C ILE A 470 19.70 8.75 -30.65
N ILE A 471 20.56 9.12 -29.71
CA ILE A 471 20.48 10.38 -28.97
C ILE A 471 21.89 10.92 -28.84
N ARG A 472 22.15 12.09 -29.43
CA ARG A 472 23.44 12.78 -29.31
C ARG A 472 23.33 13.90 -28.29
N GLN A 473 23.97 13.72 -27.15
CA GLN A 473 24.04 14.74 -26.10
C GLN A 473 25.43 14.83 -25.49
N GLN A 474 25.94 16.04 -25.37
CA GLN A 474 27.24 16.33 -24.78
C GLN A 474 27.08 16.84 -23.35
N GLY A 475 27.91 16.33 -22.45
CA GLY A 475 27.93 16.75 -21.06
C GLY A 475 29.13 16.19 -20.31
N ARG A 476 29.19 16.49 -19.02
CA ARG A 476 30.09 15.82 -18.09
C ARG A 476 29.33 14.80 -17.25
N PHE A 477 28.12 15.17 -16.87
CA PHE A 477 27.19 14.33 -16.13
C PHE A 477 26.01 13.96 -17.03
N HIS A 478 25.64 12.68 -17.03
CA HIS A 478 24.55 12.16 -17.84
C HIS A 478 23.53 11.40 -16.98
N ARG A 479 22.26 11.52 -17.36
CA ARG A 479 21.11 10.76 -16.81
C ARG A 479 20.26 10.25 -17.96
N VAL A 480 19.63 9.10 -17.80
CA VAL A 480 18.67 8.57 -18.77
C VAL A 480 17.31 8.52 -18.13
N ARG A 481 16.31 8.99 -18.87
CA ARG A 481 14.90 8.73 -18.55
C ARG A 481 14.32 7.79 -19.59
N LEU A 482 13.76 6.69 -19.12
CA LEU A 482 13.03 5.70 -19.90
C LEU A 482 11.54 5.90 -19.66
N VAL A 483 10.76 5.86 -20.74
CA VAL A 483 9.30 5.78 -20.67
C VAL A 483 8.88 4.47 -21.33
N LEU A 484 8.21 3.65 -20.54
CA LEU A 484 7.81 2.28 -20.85
C LEU A 484 6.31 2.26 -21.11
N THR A 485 5.89 1.76 -22.27
CA THR A 485 4.47 1.64 -22.64
C THR A 485 4.17 0.26 -23.23
N GLY A 486 2.89 -0.11 -23.23
CA GLY A 486 2.44 -1.39 -23.77
C GLY A 486 2.81 -2.60 -22.92
N ASN A 487 2.78 -3.79 -23.52
CA ASN A 487 2.88 -5.08 -22.82
C ASN A 487 4.33 -5.51 -22.58
N TYR A 488 5.14 -4.68 -21.91
CA TYR A 488 6.41 -5.11 -21.35
C TYR A 488 6.19 -5.95 -20.08
N THR A 489 7.11 -6.88 -19.81
CA THR A 489 7.06 -7.73 -18.62
C THR A 489 8.07 -7.26 -17.57
N GLN A 490 9.28 -6.90 -17.99
CA GLN A 490 10.35 -6.54 -17.07
C GLN A 490 11.36 -5.59 -17.71
N ALA A 491 11.82 -4.59 -16.96
CA ALA A 491 12.93 -3.71 -17.33
C ALA A 491 14.11 -3.93 -16.37
N THR A 492 15.30 -4.24 -16.90
CA THR A 492 16.43 -4.73 -16.07
C THR A 492 17.69 -3.87 -16.17
N SER A 493 18.09 -3.46 -17.36
CA SER A 493 19.34 -2.73 -17.55
C SER A 493 19.32 -1.82 -18.79
N LEU A 494 20.39 -1.07 -18.99
CA LEU A 494 20.60 -0.21 -20.14
C LEU A 494 22.08 -0.16 -20.51
N GLN A 495 22.36 0.00 -21.81
CA GLN A 495 23.70 0.16 -22.34
C GLN A 495 23.88 1.56 -22.89
N TYR A 496 24.97 2.22 -22.52
CA TYR A 496 25.39 3.51 -23.08
C TYR A 496 26.41 3.28 -24.18
N ASP A 497 26.30 4.02 -25.30
CA ASP A 497 27.45 4.22 -26.18
C ASP A 497 27.92 5.67 -26.10
N ALA A 498 29.05 5.86 -25.43
CA ALA A 498 29.65 7.16 -25.20
C ALA A 498 31.03 7.30 -25.86
N VAL A 499 31.37 8.53 -26.23
CA VAL A 499 32.66 8.91 -26.82
C VAL A 499 33.26 10.06 -25.99
N PRO A 500 34.57 10.05 -25.68
CA PRO A 500 35.22 11.16 -24.98
C PRO A 500 35.21 12.45 -25.82
N ALA A 501 35.07 13.60 -25.16
CA ALA A 501 35.08 14.92 -25.77
C ALA A 501 35.75 15.95 -24.84
N GLY A 502 36.06 17.14 -25.38
CA GLY A 502 36.66 18.24 -24.61
C GLY A 502 38.17 18.42 -24.81
N PHE A 503 38.72 17.92 -25.92
CA PHE A 503 40.07 18.26 -26.34
C PHE A 503 40.09 19.64 -27.00
N ARG A 504 40.60 20.63 -26.28
CA ARG A 504 41.33 21.73 -26.88
C ARG A 504 42.49 22.13 -26.00
#